data_AF-A0A811P5J6-F1
#
_entry.id   AF-A0A811P5J6-F1
#
_cell.length_a   1.000
_cell.length_b   1.000
_cell.length_c   1.000
_cell.angle_alpha   90.00
_cell.angle_beta   90.00
_cell.angle_gamma   90.00
#
_symmetry.space_group_name_H-M   'P 1'
#
loop_
_entity.id
_entity.type
_entity.pdbx_description
1 polymer ?
#
loop_
_entity_poly.entity_id
_entity_poly.type
_entity_poly.pdbx_seq_one_letter_code
_entity_poly.pdbx_strand_id
1 'polypeptide(L)'
;MACRAFVLVLAALLALCAAAVSVAAQQRPLPPKYRIINPGKYKRDQQMTPTTTRPSAWPSATSGALTSASCSARDARPSAVLCDFYPGVSCGDPRFTGGDGNTFYFHGKKDQDFCIVTDAGLHINAHFIGKRNPAMRRDFTWIQALGIRFADHRLYMGAQKTVQTAATNGVRVQLEGVFDVVANAVPITQEDSRVHNYGVTEEDDSLAHLDLGFRFFGLTDYVHGVLGQTYRSDYVNRLSVSSNMPVMGGAPKYVSSDIFTTDCAVARFGAAGISMVTSRAY
;
A
#
# COMPACT_ATOMS: atom_id res chain seq x y z
N MET A 1 -32.34 12.55 -54.70
CA MET A 1 -32.57 11.46 -53.72
C MET A 1 -31.30 11.06 -52.93
N ALA A 2 -30.09 11.23 -53.47
CA ALA A 2 -28.83 10.85 -52.80
C ALA A 2 -28.46 11.67 -51.52
N CYS A 3 -28.83 12.95 -51.44
CA CYS A 3 -28.47 13.81 -50.30
C CYS A 3 -29.18 13.43 -48.98
N ARG A 4 -30.42 12.93 -49.06
CA ARG A 4 -31.16 12.44 -47.88
C ARG A 4 -30.60 11.14 -47.33
N ALA A 5 -30.09 10.26 -48.19
CA ALA A 5 -29.47 9.00 -47.77
C ALA A 5 -28.14 9.25 -47.02
N PHE A 6 -27.35 10.24 -47.46
CA PHE A 6 -26.07 10.55 -46.83
C PHE A 6 -26.21 11.14 -45.43
N VAL A 7 -27.20 12.01 -45.22
CA VAL A 7 -27.51 12.59 -43.90
C VAL A 7 -28.01 11.54 -42.91
N LEU A 8 -28.80 10.57 -43.38
CA LEU A 8 -29.29 9.47 -42.54
C LEU A 8 -28.18 8.51 -42.13
N VAL A 9 -27.21 8.24 -43.02
CA VAL A 9 -26.06 7.39 -42.70
C VAL A 9 -25.10 8.07 -41.72
N LEU A 10 -24.86 9.38 -41.87
CA LEU A 10 -24.03 10.14 -40.91
C LEU A 10 -24.70 10.23 -39.52
N ALA A 11 -26.02 10.45 -39.48
CA ALA A 11 -26.78 10.47 -38.23
C ALA A 11 -26.79 9.10 -37.54
N ALA A 12 -26.88 8.00 -38.31
CA ALA A 12 -26.80 6.65 -37.78
C ALA A 12 -25.40 6.32 -37.23
N LEU A 13 -24.32 6.74 -37.91
CA LEU A 13 -22.94 6.56 -37.44
C LEU A 13 -22.65 7.37 -36.18
N LEU A 14 -23.13 8.61 -36.08
CA LEU A 14 -23.02 9.43 -34.86
C LEU A 14 -23.83 8.84 -33.69
N ALA A 15 -25.00 8.27 -33.95
CA ALA A 15 -25.79 7.57 -32.93
C ALA A 15 -25.12 6.27 -32.46
N LEU A 16 -24.43 5.55 -33.35
CA LEU A 16 -23.63 4.36 -33.02
C LEU A 16 -22.37 4.72 -32.20
N CYS A 17 -21.72 5.86 -32.48
CA CYS A 17 -20.61 6.35 -31.68
C CYS A 17 -21.04 6.84 -30.28
N ALA A 18 -22.24 7.41 -30.15
CA ALA A 18 -22.77 7.85 -28.85
C ALA A 18 -23.19 6.70 -27.94
N ALA A 19 -23.49 5.51 -28.49
CA ALA A 19 -23.85 4.32 -27.71
C ALA A 19 -22.65 3.57 -27.11
N ALA A 20 -21.42 3.98 -27.40
CA ALA A 20 -20.20 3.35 -26.85
C ALA A 20 -19.72 3.98 -25.52
N VAL A 21 -20.45 4.93 -24.95
CA VAL A 21 -20.08 5.56 -23.67
C VAL A 21 -20.92 4.96 -22.55
N SER A 22 -20.20 4.48 -21.52
CA SER A 22 -20.67 3.99 -20.21
C SER A 22 -21.10 2.52 -20.12
N VAL A 23 -20.19 1.60 -20.43
CA VAL A 23 -20.08 0.40 -19.57
C VAL A 23 -19.40 0.82 -18.27
N ALA A 24 -20.15 1.52 -17.41
CA ALA A 24 -19.80 1.56 -16.00
C ALA A 24 -19.75 0.10 -15.56
N ALA A 25 -18.56 -0.40 -15.21
CA ALA A 25 -18.35 -1.77 -14.79
C ALA A 25 -19.38 -2.12 -13.73
N GLN A 26 -20.41 -2.89 -14.11
CA GLN A 26 -21.48 -3.28 -13.23
C GLN A 26 -20.85 -4.19 -12.18
N GLN A 27 -20.54 -3.60 -11.03
CA GLN A 27 -19.87 -4.28 -9.94
C GLN A 27 -20.73 -5.47 -9.55
N ARG A 28 -20.22 -6.70 -9.76
CA ARG A 28 -20.90 -7.93 -9.32
C ARG A 28 -21.28 -7.76 -7.83
N PRO A 29 -22.52 -8.13 -7.44
CA PRO A 29 -22.95 -8.08 -6.05
C PRO A 29 -21.95 -8.83 -5.17
N LEU A 30 -21.54 -8.18 -4.08
CA LEU A 30 -20.61 -8.79 -3.13
C LEU A 30 -21.28 -9.99 -2.43
N PRO A 31 -20.54 -11.06 -2.12
CA PRO A 31 -21.08 -12.16 -1.33
C PRO A 31 -21.61 -11.65 0.04
N PRO A 32 -22.57 -12.34 0.69
CA PRO A 32 -23.28 -11.84 1.88
C PRO A 32 -22.40 -11.45 3.08
N LYS A 33 -21.16 -11.93 3.13
CA LYS A 33 -20.18 -11.69 4.23
C LYS A 33 -19.39 -10.39 4.08
N TYR A 34 -19.63 -9.64 3.01
CA TYR A 34 -18.92 -8.39 2.70
C TYR A 34 -19.87 -7.21 2.87
N ARG A 35 -19.46 -6.21 3.65
CA ARG A 35 -20.20 -4.97 3.88
C ARG A 35 -19.43 -3.81 3.27
N ILE A 36 -20.14 -2.93 2.57
CA ILE A 36 -19.59 -1.66 2.09
C ILE A 36 -19.47 -0.74 3.31
N ILE A 37 -18.23 -0.39 3.69
CA ILE A 37 -17.97 0.66 4.68
C ILE A 37 -17.73 1.95 3.91
N ASN A 38 -18.64 2.92 4.05
CA ASN A 38 -18.46 4.26 3.48
C ASN A 38 -17.61 5.10 4.45
N PRO A 39 -16.40 5.54 4.06
CA PRO A 39 -15.46 6.25 4.95
C PRO A 39 -16.03 7.55 5.55
N GLY A 40 -16.98 8.20 4.85
CA GLY A 40 -17.57 9.47 5.29
C GLY A 40 -18.46 9.41 6.54
N LYS A 41 -18.95 8.22 6.94
CA LYS A 41 -19.83 8.07 8.11
C LYS A 41 -19.08 7.81 9.42
N TYR A 42 -17.85 7.31 9.33
CA TYR A 42 -16.99 7.06 10.47
C TYR A 42 -15.62 7.65 10.16
N LYS A 43 -15.52 8.99 10.24
CA LYS A 43 -14.22 9.59 10.52
C LYS A 43 -13.81 9.03 11.88
N ARG A 44 -12.80 8.17 11.91
CA ARG A 44 -12.16 7.84 13.17
C ARG A 44 -11.42 9.11 13.59
N ASP A 45 -12.12 10.00 14.30
CA ASP A 45 -11.47 11.04 15.08
C ASP A 45 -10.66 10.29 16.14
N GLN A 46 -9.43 9.94 15.80
CA GLN A 46 -8.54 9.25 16.71
C GLN A 46 -8.08 10.26 17.75
N GLN A 47 -8.87 10.41 18.82
CA GLN A 47 -8.39 11.00 20.05
C GLN A 47 -7.69 9.89 20.83
N MET A 48 -6.36 9.83 20.72
CA MET A 48 -5.55 8.97 21.58
C MET A 48 -5.69 9.45 23.02
N THR A 49 -6.47 8.75 23.84
CA THR A 49 -6.56 8.99 25.28
C THR A 49 -5.44 8.22 25.98
N PRO A 50 -4.48 8.89 26.64
CA PRO A 50 -3.42 8.20 27.36
C PRO A 50 -4.02 7.40 28.52
N THR A 51 -3.83 6.08 28.52
CA THR A 51 -4.24 5.22 29.64
C THR A 51 -3.10 5.07 30.65
N THR A 52 -2.57 6.18 31.17
CA THR A 52 -1.58 6.11 32.26
C THR A 52 -1.95 7.05 33.39
N THR A 53 -2.21 6.46 34.56
CA THR A 53 -2.49 7.12 35.84
C THR A 53 -1.23 7.69 36.52
N ARG A 54 -0.28 8.24 35.75
CA ARG A 54 0.89 8.93 36.31
C ARG A 54 1.03 10.35 35.73
N PRO A 55 0.69 11.39 36.50
CA PRO A 55 0.75 12.77 36.04
C PRO A 55 2.19 13.26 36.14
N SER A 56 2.98 13.10 35.08
CA SER A 56 4.08 13.99 34.68
C SER A 56 4.92 13.34 33.59
N ALA A 57 5.22 14.16 32.57
CA ALA A 57 5.94 13.88 31.33
C ALA A 57 5.03 13.51 30.14
N TRP A 58 5.28 14.20 29.03
CA TRP A 58 4.63 14.23 27.71
C TRP A 58 3.54 15.31 27.53
N PRO A 59 3.76 16.29 26.61
CA PRO A 59 2.78 17.30 26.30
C PRO A 59 1.69 16.71 25.39
N SER A 60 0.47 17.14 25.63
CA SER A 60 -0.73 16.82 24.85
C SER A 60 -0.52 17.08 23.36
N ALA A 61 -0.47 16.04 22.53
CA ALA A 61 -0.48 16.20 21.08
C ALA A 61 -1.93 16.31 20.60
N THR A 62 -2.40 17.55 20.47
CA THR A 62 -3.56 17.87 19.63
C THR A 62 -3.22 17.57 18.16
N SER A 63 -4.25 17.27 17.38
CA SER A 63 -4.27 16.78 16.00
C SER A 63 -3.57 17.65 14.92
N GLY A 64 -2.73 18.61 15.32
CA GLY A 64 -1.91 19.43 14.44
C GLY A 64 -0.39 19.32 14.68
N ALA A 65 0.08 18.50 15.62
CA ALA A 65 1.47 18.55 16.09
C ALA A 65 2.20 17.19 16.11
N LEU A 66 2.05 16.35 15.08
CA LEU A 66 3.08 15.36 14.76
C LEU A 66 4.06 15.96 13.73
N THR A 67 4.63 17.11 14.10
CA THR A 67 5.81 17.67 13.46
C THR A 67 7.01 16.88 13.94
N SER A 68 7.45 15.87 13.18
CA SER A 68 8.86 15.38 13.16
C SER A 68 9.53 15.01 14.51
N ALA A 69 8.81 14.96 15.63
CA ALA A 69 9.38 14.95 16.97
C ALA A 69 8.63 13.98 17.89
N SER A 70 8.62 12.69 17.52
CA SER A 70 8.38 11.59 18.47
C SER A 70 9.04 10.28 18.03
N CYS A 71 10.04 10.32 17.16
CA CYS A 71 10.91 9.16 16.90
C CYS A 71 12.17 9.20 17.79
N SER A 72 12.11 9.91 18.92
CA SER A 72 13.15 9.95 19.95
C SER A 72 12.65 9.34 21.25
N ALA A 73 11.98 8.20 21.17
CA ALA A 73 11.91 7.31 22.32
C ALA A 73 13.21 6.50 22.31
N ARG A 74 14.10 6.81 23.25
CA ARG A 74 15.41 6.17 23.41
C ARG A 74 15.37 4.65 23.59
N ASP A 75 14.17 4.07 23.73
CA ASP A 75 13.96 2.63 23.92
C ASP A 75 12.69 2.06 23.22
N ALA A 76 12.00 2.82 22.36
CA ALA A 76 10.88 2.25 21.59
C ALA A 76 11.38 1.85 20.20
N ARG A 77 11.34 0.56 19.89
CA ARG A 77 11.53 0.07 18.51
C ARG A 77 10.57 0.86 17.60
N PRO A 78 11.06 1.70 16.67
CA PRO A 78 10.20 2.56 15.85
C PRO A 78 9.19 1.78 15.00
N SER A 79 9.39 0.47 14.81
CA SER A 79 8.51 -0.42 14.08
C SER A 79 7.15 -0.61 14.77
N ALA A 80 7.12 -1.03 16.05
CA ALA A 80 5.87 -1.46 16.68
C ALA A 80 4.78 -0.38 16.75
N VAL A 81 5.16 0.88 17.01
CA VAL A 81 4.19 2.00 17.13
C VAL A 81 3.70 2.47 15.76
N LEU A 82 4.53 2.37 14.72
CA LEU A 82 4.15 2.75 13.36
C LEU A 82 3.14 1.74 12.77
N CYS A 83 3.40 0.45 12.97
CA CYS A 83 2.76 -0.65 12.27
C CYS A 83 1.27 -0.88 12.52
N ASP A 84 0.70 -0.32 13.60
CA ASP A 84 -0.70 -0.59 14.01
C ASP A 84 -1.64 0.60 13.80
N PHE A 85 -1.13 1.83 13.67
CA PHE A 85 -1.97 3.02 13.87
C PHE A 85 -2.02 3.98 12.68
N TYR A 86 -1.06 3.94 11.76
CA TYR A 86 -0.94 4.95 10.72
C TYR A 86 -1.36 4.46 9.33
N PRO A 87 -2.20 5.21 8.60
CA PRO A 87 -2.46 4.93 7.19
C PRO A 87 -1.16 4.90 6.38
N GLY A 88 -1.06 3.93 5.47
CA GLY A 88 0.08 3.75 4.60
C GLY A 88 1.21 2.94 5.21
N VAL A 89 1.00 2.21 6.30
CA VAL A 89 2.06 1.33 6.85
C VAL A 89 1.94 -0.10 6.31
N SER A 90 3.07 -0.79 6.20
CA SER A 90 3.14 -2.22 5.90
C SER A 90 4.17 -2.89 6.80
N CYS A 91 3.76 -3.89 7.59
CA CYS A 91 4.66 -4.55 8.54
C CYS A 91 4.40 -6.05 8.64
N GLY A 92 5.41 -6.79 9.09
CA GLY A 92 5.31 -8.25 9.25
C GLY A 92 4.99 -8.97 7.93
N ASP A 93 3.99 -9.85 7.92
CA ASP A 93 3.77 -10.87 6.88
C ASP A 93 2.67 -10.57 5.82
N PRO A 94 2.96 -9.63 4.90
CA PRO A 94 2.89 -8.20 5.15
C PRO A 94 1.44 -7.74 5.36
N ARG A 95 1.25 -7.02 6.46
CA ARG A 95 0.01 -6.39 6.87
C ARG A 95 0.03 -4.92 6.51
N PHE A 96 -0.93 -4.48 5.71
CA PHE A 96 -1.09 -3.09 5.29
C PHE A 96 -2.19 -2.38 6.07
N THR A 97 -2.02 -1.09 6.35
CA THR A 97 -3.11 -0.20 6.76
C THR A 97 -3.39 0.79 5.64
N GLY A 98 -4.60 0.74 5.07
CA GLY A 98 -5.02 1.58 3.96
C GLY A 98 -5.19 3.06 4.32
N GLY A 99 -5.34 3.91 3.29
CA GLY A 99 -5.72 5.32 3.42
C GLY A 99 -7.07 5.51 4.11
N ASP A 100 -7.95 4.50 4.02
CA ASP A 100 -9.23 4.42 4.74
C ASP A 100 -9.08 4.02 6.22
N GLY A 101 -7.85 3.80 6.70
CA GLY A 101 -7.53 3.42 8.08
C GLY A 101 -7.85 1.96 8.42
N ASN A 102 -8.20 1.12 7.44
CA ASN A 102 -8.47 -0.29 7.66
C ASN A 102 -7.22 -1.13 7.39
N THR A 103 -6.99 -2.11 8.27
CA THR A 103 -5.83 -3.01 8.19
C THR A 103 -6.20 -4.33 7.52
N PHE A 104 -5.33 -4.82 6.63
CA PHE A 104 -5.54 -6.05 5.87
C PHE A 104 -4.22 -6.75 5.53
N TYR A 105 -4.28 -8.05 5.28
CA TYR A 105 -3.17 -8.81 4.72
C TYR A 105 -3.19 -8.77 3.21
N PHE A 106 -2.01 -8.67 2.61
CA PHE A 106 -1.81 -9.01 1.21
C PHE A 106 -0.65 -10.00 1.10
N HIS A 107 -0.98 -11.27 0.90
CA HIS A 107 0.05 -12.31 0.93
C HIS A 107 0.97 -12.33 -0.29
N GLY A 108 0.50 -11.85 -1.45
CA GLY A 108 1.28 -11.97 -2.69
C GLY A 108 1.76 -13.41 -2.95
N LYS A 109 2.94 -13.53 -3.54
CA LYS A 109 3.68 -14.78 -3.70
C LYS A 109 5.16 -14.53 -3.45
N LYS A 110 5.87 -15.56 -3.00
CA LYS A 110 7.31 -15.57 -2.88
C LYS A 110 7.97 -15.29 -4.24
N ASP A 111 9.06 -14.53 -4.22
CA ASP A 111 9.94 -14.17 -5.33
C ASP A 111 9.18 -13.50 -6.49
N GLN A 112 8.26 -12.61 -6.14
CA GLN A 112 7.44 -11.87 -7.10
C GLN A 112 7.32 -10.39 -6.73
N ASP A 113 7.20 -9.55 -7.75
CA ASP A 113 6.98 -8.11 -7.61
C ASP A 113 5.49 -7.77 -7.72
N PHE A 114 5.03 -6.87 -6.84
CA PHE A 114 3.65 -6.40 -6.84
C PHE A 114 3.57 -4.88 -6.81
N CYS A 115 2.68 -4.31 -7.63
CA CYS A 115 2.39 -2.88 -7.61
C CYS A 115 1.53 -2.50 -6.40
N ILE A 116 2.19 -1.87 -5.43
CA ILE A 116 1.58 -1.45 -4.17
C ILE A 116 0.89 -0.11 -4.33
N VAL A 117 1.51 0.82 -5.08
CA VAL A 117 0.95 2.11 -5.44
C VAL A 117 1.26 2.40 -6.90
N THR A 118 0.27 2.81 -7.66
CA THR A 118 0.45 3.32 -9.01
C THR A 118 -0.53 4.46 -9.27
N ASP A 119 0.04 5.58 -9.65
CA ASP A 119 -0.64 6.81 -10.03
C ASP A 119 0.07 7.41 -11.25
N ALA A 120 -0.41 8.52 -11.79
CA ALA A 120 0.11 9.13 -13.00
C ALA A 120 1.61 9.43 -12.97
N GLY A 121 2.09 9.98 -11.84
CA GLY A 121 3.48 10.41 -11.66
C GLY A 121 4.25 9.63 -10.61
N LEU A 122 3.66 8.59 -10.01
CA LEU A 122 4.27 7.76 -8.98
C LEU A 122 3.93 6.30 -9.17
N HIS A 123 4.93 5.43 -9.21
CA HIS A 123 4.76 3.98 -9.22
C HIS A 123 5.67 3.35 -8.18
N ILE A 124 5.13 2.46 -7.37
CA ILE A 124 5.86 1.75 -6.31
C ILE A 124 5.52 0.26 -6.43
N ASN A 125 6.53 -0.52 -6.76
CA ASN A 125 6.51 -1.97 -6.64
C ASN A 125 7.19 -2.40 -5.35
N ALA A 126 6.73 -3.52 -4.81
CA ALA A 126 7.39 -4.21 -3.72
C ALA A 126 7.78 -5.63 -4.14
N HIS A 127 9.01 -6.01 -3.84
CA HIS A 127 9.52 -7.36 -4.03
C HIS A 127 9.21 -8.21 -2.80
N PHE A 128 8.50 -9.31 -3.01
CA PHE A 128 8.09 -10.23 -1.95
C PHE A 128 9.06 -11.40 -1.88
N ILE A 129 9.63 -11.63 -0.71
CA ILE A 129 10.30 -12.89 -0.37
C ILE A 129 9.34 -13.79 0.39
N GLY A 130 9.71 -15.05 0.58
CA GLY A 130 8.92 -15.92 1.42
C GLY A 130 9.59 -17.22 1.81
N LYS A 131 8.91 -17.97 2.69
CA LYS A 131 9.31 -19.29 3.14
C LYS A 131 8.12 -20.25 3.10
N ARG A 132 8.37 -21.44 2.56
CA ARG A 132 7.43 -22.56 2.55
C ARG A 132 7.59 -23.34 3.83
N ASN A 133 6.52 -23.44 4.61
CA ASN A 133 6.37 -24.49 5.62
C ASN A 133 5.53 -25.63 5.02
N PRO A 134 6.05 -26.87 4.88
CA PRO A 134 5.30 -28.01 4.36
C PRO A 134 4.03 -28.36 5.14
N ALA A 135 3.97 -28.01 6.43
CA ALA A 135 2.77 -28.20 7.25
C ALA A 135 1.64 -27.20 6.91
N MET A 136 1.95 -26.15 6.12
CA MET A 136 1.03 -25.08 5.78
C MET A 136 0.71 -25.09 4.28
N ARG A 137 -0.53 -24.72 3.94
CA ARG A 137 -1.01 -24.72 2.54
C ARG A 137 -0.45 -23.55 1.72
N ARG A 138 0.07 -22.51 2.38
CA ARG A 138 0.55 -21.25 1.77
C ARG A 138 1.99 -20.96 2.16
N ASP A 139 2.67 -20.16 1.33
CA ASP A 139 3.93 -19.53 1.71
C ASP A 139 3.67 -18.38 2.68
N PHE A 140 4.57 -18.20 3.64
CA PHE A 140 4.69 -16.94 4.38
C PHE A 140 5.54 -16.00 3.55
N THR A 141 5.14 -14.74 3.48
CA THR A 141 5.80 -13.74 2.64
C THR A 141 6.06 -12.47 3.41
N TRP A 142 7.07 -11.73 2.97
CA TRP A 142 7.45 -10.43 3.52
C TRP A 142 7.94 -9.53 2.39
N ILE A 143 7.92 -8.22 2.62
CA ILE A 143 8.47 -7.25 1.66
C ILE A 143 9.98 -7.11 1.91
N GLN A 144 10.80 -7.39 0.91
CA GLN A 144 12.25 -7.27 1.02
C GLN A 144 12.77 -5.98 0.38
N ALA A 145 12.12 -5.53 -0.69
CA ALA A 145 12.57 -4.36 -1.43
C ALA A 145 11.41 -3.56 -2.01
N LEU A 146 11.68 -2.29 -2.31
CA LEU A 146 10.84 -1.36 -3.02
C LEU A 146 11.56 -0.85 -4.28
N GLY A 147 10.83 -0.80 -5.39
CA GLY A 147 11.20 -0.04 -6.57
C GLY A 147 10.25 1.12 -6.72
N ILE A 148 10.78 2.35 -6.63
CA ILE A 148 10.00 3.59 -6.72
C ILE A 148 10.36 4.29 -8.02
N ARG A 149 9.35 4.65 -8.80
CA ARG A 149 9.46 5.45 -10.04
C ARG A 149 8.65 6.72 -9.93
N PHE A 150 9.25 7.83 -10.33
CA PHE A 150 8.63 9.13 -10.43
C PHE A 150 9.35 9.92 -11.53
N ALA A 151 8.59 10.58 -12.42
CA ALA A 151 9.13 11.13 -13.66
C ALA A 151 10.04 10.08 -14.36
N ASP A 152 11.28 10.45 -14.69
CA ASP A 152 12.28 9.54 -15.27
C ASP A 152 13.21 8.88 -14.25
N HIS A 153 12.99 9.13 -12.96
CA HIS A 153 13.83 8.61 -11.89
C HIS A 153 13.41 7.21 -11.43
N ARG A 154 14.40 6.45 -10.98
CA ARG A 154 14.24 5.12 -10.39
C ARG A 154 15.02 5.06 -9.09
N LEU A 155 14.37 4.65 -8.02
CA LEU A 155 14.97 4.45 -6.72
C LEU A 155 14.71 3.03 -6.24
N TYR A 156 15.78 2.32 -5.87
CA TYR A 156 15.73 1.00 -5.25
C TYR A 156 16.03 1.12 -3.76
N MET A 157 15.25 0.43 -2.93
CA MET A 157 15.52 0.26 -1.50
C MET A 157 15.27 -1.19 -1.14
N GLY A 158 16.23 -1.89 -0.53
CA GLY A 158 16.03 -3.28 -0.13
C GLY A 158 16.92 -3.71 1.03
N ALA A 159 16.49 -4.76 1.74
CA ALA A 159 17.24 -5.35 2.85
C ALA A 159 17.37 -6.86 2.63
N GLN A 160 18.58 -7.33 2.32
CA GLN A 160 18.82 -8.77 2.10
C GLN A 160 19.17 -9.52 3.38
N LYS A 161 20.05 -8.96 4.19
CA LYS A 161 20.48 -9.52 5.48
C LYS A 161 20.59 -8.40 6.51
N THR A 162 20.23 -8.69 7.76
CA THR A 162 20.52 -7.77 8.87
C THR A 162 21.19 -8.53 10.01
N VAL A 163 22.22 -7.94 10.57
CA VAL A 163 22.80 -8.39 11.85
C VAL A 163 22.28 -7.47 12.95
N GLN A 164 21.94 -8.03 14.12
CA GLN A 164 21.45 -7.28 15.28
C GLN A 164 22.58 -6.48 15.97
N THR A 165 23.38 -5.74 15.21
CA THR A 165 24.62 -5.12 15.72
C THR A 165 24.54 -3.60 15.87
N ALA A 166 23.45 -2.94 15.45
CA ALA A 166 23.31 -1.48 15.57
C ALA A 166 21.87 -1.03 15.90
N ALA A 167 21.75 0.14 16.53
CA ALA A 167 20.48 0.76 16.92
C ALA A 167 19.70 1.40 15.76
N THR A 168 20.23 1.40 14.52
CA THR A 168 19.62 2.09 13.37
C THR A 168 19.69 1.23 12.12
N ASN A 169 18.54 0.74 11.67
CA ASN A 169 18.37 -0.10 10.46
C ASN A 169 17.38 0.54 9.46
N GLY A 170 17.15 1.85 9.60
CA GLY A 170 16.11 2.58 8.88
C GLY A 170 16.65 3.54 7.83
N VAL A 171 15.92 3.66 6.72
CA VAL A 171 16.12 4.68 5.68
C VAL A 171 14.83 5.48 5.53
N ARG A 172 14.93 6.81 5.42
CA ARG A 172 13.82 7.69 5.08
C ARG A 172 14.12 8.40 3.76
N VAL A 173 13.16 8.38 2.85
CA VAL A 173 13.24 9.02 1.53
C VAL A 173 12.04 9.92 1.36
N GLN A 174 12.31 11.19 1.05
CA GLN A 174 11.27 12.19 0.85
C GLN A 174 11.41 12.81 -0.53
N LEU A 175 10.28 12.90 -1.24
CA LEU A 175 10.13 13.72 -2.42
C LEU A 175 9.08 14.78 -2.11
N GLU A 176 9.50 16.04 -2.06
CA GLU A 176 8.67 17.16 -1.63
C GLU A 176 7.36 17.22 -2.42
N GLY A 177 6.24 17.39 -1.70
CA GLY A 177 4.91 17.43 -2.28
C GLY A 177 4.39 16.11 -2.86
N VAL A 178 5.19 15.04 -2.88
CA VAL A 178 4.80 13.75 -3.45
C VAL A 178 4.66 12.68 -2.37
N PHE A 179 5.75 12.31 -1.72
CA PHE A 179 5.76 11.24 -0.72
C PHE A 179 6.85 11.42 0.33
N ASP A 180 6.67 10.72 1.45
CA ASP A 180 7.65 10.49 2.49
C ASP A 180 7.57 9.00 2.88
N VAL A 181 8.64 8.26 2.61
CA VAL A 181 8.72 6.81 2.82
C VAL A 181 9.79 6.51 3.86
N VAL A 182 9.40 5.78 4.90
CA VAL A 182 10.32 5.20 5.89
C VAL A 182 10.36 3.70 5.68
N ALA A 183 11.55 3.11 5.64
CA ALA A 183 11.76 1.68 5.56
C ALA A 183 12.74 1.26 6.66
N ASN A 184 12.31 0.35 7.53
CA ASN A 184 13.15 -0.22 8.59
C ASN A 184 13.43 -1.68 8.28
N ALA A 185 14.70 -2.05 8.21
CA ALA A 185 15.10 -3.43 8.04
C ALA A 185 14.96 -4.19 9.38
N VAL A 186 14.17 -5.25 9.38
CA VAL A 186 13.84 -6.07 10.53
C VAL A 186 14.28 -7.52 10.27
N PRO A 187 15.09 -8.13 11.14
CA PRO A 187 15.47 -9.53 11.01
C PRO A 187 14.25 -10.43 11.26
N ILE A 188 14.14 -11.51 10.48
CA ILE A 188 13.23 -12.61 10.75
C ILE A 188 13.95 -13.57 11.71
N THR A 189 13.50 -13.64 12.96
CA THR A 189 14.19 -14.40 14.00
C THR A 189 13.62 -15.82 14.17
N GLN A 190 14.40 -16.69 14.82
CA GLN A 190 13.92 -18.02 15.21
C GLN A 190 12.75 -17.93 16.21
N GLU A 191 12.70 -16.88 17.02
CA GLU A 191 11.57 -16.64 17.92
C GLU A 191 10.31 -16.28 17.15
N ASP A 192 10.39 -15.40 16.15
CA ASP A 192 9.26 -15.11 15.26
C ASP A 192 8.78 -16.39 14.56
N SER A 193 9.73 -17.21 14.09
CA SER A 193 9.44 -18.52 13.49
C SER A 193 8.75 -19.49 14.46
N ARG A 194 9.14 -19.50 15.74
CA ARG A 194 8.52 -20.32 16.78
C ARG A 194 7.07 -19.90 17.05
N VAL A 195 6.81 -18.59 17.06
CA VAL A 195 5.46 -18.04 17.33
C VAL A 195 4.53 -18.21 16.13
N HIS A 196 5.04 -17.99 14.91
CA HIS A 196 4.22 -17.97 13.69
C HIS A 196 4.34 -19.22 12.82
N ASN A 197 5.17 -20.18 13.24
CA ASN A 197 5.46 -21.42 12.52
C ASN A 197 5.99 -21.17 11.10
N TYR A 198 6.90 -20.20 10.94
CA TYR A 198 7.50 -19.88 9.64
C TYR A 198 8.44 -20.99 9.14
N GLY A 199 9.04 -21.74 10.06
CA GLY A 199 9.98 -22.82 9.77
C GLY A 199 11.41 -22.33 9.48
N VAL A 200 11.77 -21.10 9.86
CA VAL A 200 13.14 -20.55 9.79
C VAL A 200 14.10 -21.38 10.65
N THR A 201 15.24 -21.72 10.07
CA THR A 201 16.33 -22.54 10.62
C THR A 201 17.60 -21.71 10.79
N GLU A 202 18.61 -22.23 11.48
CA GLU A 202 19.91 -21.57 11.62
C GLU A 202 20.69 -21.45 10.29
N GLU A 203 20.33 -22.28 9.30
CA GLU A 203 20.89 -22.26 7.94
C GLU A 203 20.24 -21.18 7.06
N ASP A 204 19.08 -20.66 7.46
CA ASP A 204 18.45 -19.51 6.82
C ASP A 204 19.18 -18.24 7.27
N ASP A 205 20.32 -17.95 6.62
CA ASP A 205 21.10 -16.71 6.72
C ASP A 205 20.23 -15.51 7.13
N SER A 206 20.55 -14.80 8.21
CA SER A 206 19.79 -13.70 8.86
C SER A 206 18.87 -12.88 7.94
N LEU A 207 17.74 -13.47 7.55
CA LEU A 207 16.83 -12.90 6.56
C LEU A 207 16.23 -11.65 7.15
N ALA A 208 16.05 -10.64 6.32
CA ALA A 208 15.42 -9.40 6.73
C ALA A 208 14.26 -9.04 5.82
N HIS A 209 13.28 -8.37 6.41
CA HIS A 209 12.21 -7.71 5.68
C HIS A 209 12.17 -6.22 6.03
N LEU A 210 11.33 -5.48 5.32
CA LEU A 210 11.09 -4.08 5.57
C LEU A 210 9.76 -3.89 6.29
N ASP A 211 9.80 -3.16 7.40
CA ASP A 211 8.65 -2.46 7.94
C ASP A 211 8.61 -1.07 7.31
N LEU A 212 7.49 -0.77 6.66
CA LEU A 212 7.33 0.39 5.78
C LEU A 212 6.30 1.36 6.35
N GLY A 213 6.58 2.65 6.21
CA GLY A 213 5.62 3.74 6.40
C GLY A 213 5.59 4.63 5.18
N PHE A 214 4.44 4.71 4.52
CA PHE A 214 4.19 5.56 3.38
C PHE A 214 3.30 6.74 3.79
N ARG A 215 3.75 7.96 3.53
CA ARG A 215 2.91 9.15 3.54
C ARG A 215 2.89 9.74 2.14
N PHE A 216 1.70 9.95 1.59
CA PHE A 216 1.52 10.55 0.28
C PHE A 216 0.86 11.92 0.39
N PHE A 217 1.25 12.86 -0.47
CA PHE A 217 0.77 14.24 -0.44
C PHE A 217 0.04 14.66 -1.72
N GLY A 218 0.35 14.02 -2.85
CA GLY A 218 -0.11 14.44 -4.19
C GLY A 218 -0.83 13.37 -5.00
N LEU A 219 -1.37 12.33 -4.37
CA LEU A 219 -2.09 11.26 -5.09
C LEU A 219 -3.36 11.83 -5.75
N THR A 220 -3.64 11.36 -6.97
CA THR A 220 -4.86 11.65 -7.70
C THR A 220 -5.98 10.69 -7.28
N ASP A 221 -7.23 11.03 -7.59
CA ASP A 221 -8.38 10.11 -7.42
C ASP A 221 -8.31 8.87 -8.33
N TYR A 222 -7.33 8.79 -9.25
CA TYR A 222 -7.11 7.62 -10.10
C TYR A 222 -6.09 6.63 -9.52
N VAL A 223 -5.45 6.94 -8.39
CA VAL A 223 -4.45 6.09 -7.75
C VAL A 223 -4.96 4.66 -7.54
N HIS A 224 -4.12 3.69 -7.85
CA HIS A 224 -4.42 2.27 -7.71
C HIS A 224 -3.24 1.51 -7.10
N GLY A 225 -3.37 0.20 -7.03
CA GLY A 225 -2.40 -0.72 -6.42
C GLY A 225 -2.99 -1.40 -5.20
N VAL A 226 -2.24 -2.29 -4.56
CA VAL A 226 -2.67 -2.99 -3.33
C VAL A 226 -3.06 -1.96 -2.26
N LEU A 227 -2.15 -1.05 -1.95
CA LEU A 227 -2.35 0.02 -0.99
C LEU A 227 -2.98 1.25 -1.64
N GLY A 228 -2.52 1.65 -2.83
CA GLY A 228 -2.90 2.91 -3.45
C GLY A 228 -4.41 3.06 -3.67
N GLN A 229 -5.10 1.99 -4.06
CA GLN A 229 -6.57 2.05 -4.27
C GLN A 229 -7.35 2.50 -3.03
N THR A 230 -6.80 2.28 -1.82
CA THR A 230 -7.46 2.63 -0.55
C THR A 230 -7.43 4.13 -0.25
N TYR A 231 -6.65 4.91 -1.01
CA TYR A 231 -6.57 6.37 -0.89
C TYR A 231 -7.59 7.11 -1.75
N ARG A 232 -8.32 6.40 -2.62
CA ARG A 232 -9.33 7.01 -3.48
C ARG A 232 -10.56 7.42 -2.66
N SER A 233 -11.11 8.57 -2.99
CA SER A 233 -12.34 9.09 -2.39
C SER A 233 -13.57 8.18 -2.64
N ASP A 234 -13.59 7.47 -3.76
CA ASP A 234 -14.63 6.51 -4.14
C ASP A 234 -14.29 5.05 -3.79
N TYR A 235 -13.21 4.82 -3.05
CA TYR A 235 -12.84 3.46 -2.63
C TYR A 235 -13.92 2.86 -1.72
N VAL A 236 -14.47 1.74 -2.17
CA VAL A 236 -15.38 0.93 -1.38
C VAL A 236 -14.61 -0.24 -0.81
N ASN A 237 -14.43 -0.25 0.50
CA ASN A 237 -13.81 -1.36 1.20
C ASN A 237 -14.71 -2.61 1.09
N ARG A 238 -14.15 -3.67 0.49
CA ARG A 238 -14.80 -4.97 0.26
C ARG A 238 -14.15 -6.07 1.10
N LEU A 239 -13.54 -5.73 2.23
CA LEU A 239 -12.94 -6.69 3.13
C LEU A 239 -14.00 -7.29 4.05
N SER A 240 -13.77 -8.53 4.50
CA SER A 240 -14.69 -9.21 5.41
C SER A 240 -14.62 -8.58 6.79
N VAL A 241 -15.72 -8.01 7.26
CA VAL A 241 -15.83 -7.37 8.59
C VAL A 241 -15.92 -8.36 9.74
N SER A 242 -16.12 -9.66 9.45
CA SER A 242 -16.19 -10.72 10.47
C SER A 242 -14.82 -11.37 10.73
N SER A 243 -13.79 -11.01 9.97
CA SER A 243 -12.45 -11.56 10.10
C SER A 243 -11.60 -10.61 10.92
N ASN A 244 -10.95 -11.11 11.99
CA ASN A 244 -10.04 -10.30 12.81
C ASN A 244 -8.93 -9.64 11.98
N MET A 245 -8.50 -10.30 10.91
CA MET A 245 -7.56 -9.78 9.92
C MET A 245 -8.01 -10.18 8.51
N PRO A 246 -8.65 -9.29 7.74
CA PRO A 246 -9.12 -9.61 6.40
C PRO A 246 -7.96 -9.65 5.40
N VAL A 247 -8.12 -10.44 4.33
CA VAL A 247 -7.13 -10.58 3.26
C VAL A 247 -7.62 -9.86 2.00
N MET A 248 -6.77 -8.99 1.44
CA MET A 248 -6.97 -8.40 0.13
C MET A 248 -6.61 -9.43 -0.96
N GLY A 249 -7.64 -9.90 -1.65
CA GLY A 249 -7.49 -10.86 -2.75
C GLY A 249 -7.10 -10.20 -4.09
N GLY A 250 -6.98 -11.04 -5.12
CA GLY A 250 -6.73 -10.55 -6.48
C GLY A 250 -5.25 -10.30 -6.81
N ALA A 251 -4.32 -10.97 -6.10
CA ALA A 251 -2.87 -10.87 -6.34
C ALA A 251 -2.45 -10.83 -7.83
N PRO A 252 -3.03 -11.65 -8.76
CA PRO A 252 -2.66 -11.58 -10.18
C PRO A 252 -2.85 -10.21 -10.84
N LYS A 253 -3.72 -9.34 -10.33
CA LYS A 253 -3.95 -7.99 -10.86
C LYS A 253 -2.80 -7.03 -10.55
N TYR A 254 -2.04 -7.33 -9.51
CA TYR A 254 -0.99 -6.47 -8.99
C TYR A 254 0.41 -6.96 -9.36
N VAL A 255 0.54 -8.14 -9.97
CA VAL A 255 1.85 -8.67 -10.41
C VAL A 255 2.49 -7.70 -11.40
N SER A 256 3.76 -7.39 -11.17
CA SER A 256 4.64 -6.72 -12.13
C SER A 256 5.72 -7.68 -12.59
N SER A 257 6.27 -7.50 -13.80
CA SER A 257 7.32 -8.40 -14.31
C SER A 257 8.70 -8.16 -13.70
N ASP A 258 8.96 -6.96 -13.20
CA ASP A 258 10.19 -6.55 -12.51
C ASP A 258 9.93 -5.34 -11.58
N ILE A 259 10.81 -5.13 -10.61
CA ILE A 259 10.70 -4.10 -9.58
C ILE A 259 10.58 -2.66 -10.14
N PHE A 260 11.02 -2.39 -11.37
CA PHE A 260 10.86 -1.09 -12.01
C PHE A 260 9.87 -1.08 -13.19
N THR A 261 9.26 -2.21 -13.53
CA THR A 261 8.24 -2.24 -14.58
C THR A 261 6.94 -1.61 -14.08
N THR A 262 6.15 -1.08 -15.01
CA THR A 262 4.87 -0.40 -14.73
C THR A 262 3.75 -1.12 -15.47
N ASP A 263 3.80 -2.45 -15.47
CA ASP A 263 3.03 -3.33 -16.35
C ASP A 263 1.96 -4.14 -15.61
N CYS A 264 1.77 -3.92 -14.31
CA CYS A 264 0.68 -4.54 -13.59
C CYS A 264 -0.69 -4.15 -14.19
N ALA A 265 -1.68 -5.04 -14.10
CA ALA A 265 -2.96 -4.88 -14.78
C ALA A 265 -3.75 -3.62 -14.36
N VAL A 266 -3.38 -3.01 -13.23
CA VAL A 266 -3.98 -1.79 -12.68
C VAL A 266 -3.09 -0.56 -12.82
N ALA A 267 -2.00 -0.64 -13.58
CA ALA A 267 -1.03 0.43 -13.75
C ALA A 267 -1.69 1.73 -14.23
N ARG A 268 -1.26 2.84 -13.61
CA ARG A 268 -1.69 4.21 -13.90
C ARG A 268 -0.54 5.14 -14.27
N PHE A 269 0.70 4.66 -14.12
CA PHE A 269 1.89 5.45 -14.35
C PHE A 269 2.05 5.83 -15.82
N GLY A 270 2.30 7.11 -16.09
CA GLY A 270 2.43 7.63 -17.46
C GLY A 270 1.12 7.66 -18.26
N ALA A 271 -0.04 7.48 -17.63
CA ALA A 271 -1.32 7.61 -18.31
C ALA A 271 -1.55 9.06 -18.79
N ALA A 272 -1.74 9.24 -20.09
CA ALA A 272 -1.96 10.54 -20.70
C ALA A 272 -3.18 11.26 -20.10
N GLY A 273 -3.03 12.53 -19.72
CA GLY A 273 -4.11 13.37 -19.19
C GLY A 273 -4.33 13.27 -17.67
N ILE A 274 -3.54 12.50 -16.94
CA ILE A 274 -3.53 12.47 -15.48
C ILE A 274 -2.17 13.03 -15.03
N SER A 275 -2.17 14.03 -14.13
CA SER A 275 -0.94 14.59 -13.55
C SER A 275 -1.11 14.66 -12.04
N MET A 276 -0.11 14.23 -11.29
CA MET A 276 -0.09 14.51 -9.85
C MET A 276 0.04 16.01 -9.62
N VAL A 277 -0.57 16.50 -8.55
CA VAL A 277 -0.41 17.88 -8.12
C VAL A 277 0.89 17.97 -7.33
N THR A 278 2.00 18.24 -8.01
CA THR A 278 3.22 18.66 -7.34
C THR A 278 3.14 20.16 -7.14
N SER A 279 3.18 20.64 -5.90
CA SER A 279 3.48 22.05 -5.65
C SER A 279 4.77 22.38 -6.41
N ARG A 280 4.76 23.44 -7.24
CA ARG A 280 5.96 23.89 -7.97
C ARG A 280 7.12 23.93 -6.98
N ALA A 281 8.14 23.09 -7.23
CA ALA A 281 9.46 23.32 -6.65
C ALA A 281 9.91 24.69 -7.18
N TYR A 282 10.14 25.62 -6.26
CA TYR A 282 10.71 26.93 -6.55
C TYR A 282 12.19 26.80 -6.87
#